data_AF-A0AAW1QLQ6-F1
#
_entry.id   AF-A0AAW1QLQ6-F1
#
_cell.length_a   1.000
_cell.length_b   1.000
_cell.length_c   1.000
_cell.angle_alpha   90.00
_cell.angle_beta   90.00
_cell.angle_gamma   90.00
#
_symmetry.space_group_name_H-M   'P 1'
#
loop_
_entity.id
_entity.type
_entity.pdbx_description
1 polymer ?
#
loop_
_entity_poly.entity_id
_entity_poly.type
_entity_poly.pdbx_seq_one_letter_code
_entity_poly.pdbx_strand_id
1 'polypeptide(L)'
;MQDWQALPAEVLAISFSHIHGIGRRPVRQVCKRWRDVFDSSLRTLTPRQWNTSLLAKFPYLESLDCSLCPDQVDDTAAHEIPASLLQLQQLKLHGCMINGDFLSAWPDPFNDADIEGRRSLLHLDLSTRRTEKAPLSAALSSFIMTGLQRLPHLADLNLQGRPVAEHGGLWPVTCLAPTLTALTISDSLLWSSEPPRVLRMLEALPEFTALQRLSLQDFWVFTEASFQSDPSLNVLSRLTRLTSLNLCSTHFTTGLEQLAALTALQRLDLSLNPSFNGVDMDIASEWGHLRSLSLAGCNNIKSGALANLCALNGRDNEAPLKESLQDLDVSSLFITFPRAFEKTVQPFTGLTRLIMRDNSTKASATDMLTAIASSLPNLITLDLGFKKQEAARTWLSAHQSAPQEDDEGCEEAAPSLEGLGKLQHLCLQGRNLSEQLLAQILHLSRLVTLDLGNALYDGICHDFCHMHADSWKALFSLHDLRRFRSTWLPGEGQLADIQCLPKLELFDVVGGPWLNNLRSSNWVALAGLPELACLSLQNPMRLSNQSLASLNMKALPDRLQLALRYGLDYRAGAPIRADIFSRIDDGLRMIIPSCQGS
;
A
#
# COMPACT_ATOMS: atom_id res chain seq x y z
N MET A 1 -39.93 3.09 -16.98
CA MET A 1 -38.92 4.05 -17.48
C MET A 1 -38.31 4.84 -16.31
N GLN A 2 -38.02 4.16 -15.21
CA GLN A 2 -37.27 4.66 -14.05
C GLN A 2 -36.05 3.73 -13.94
N ASP A 3 -34.92 4.29 -13.51
CA ASP A 3 -33.61 3.65 -13.36
C ASP A 3 -32.76 3.52 -14.64
N TRP A 4 -32.28 4.67 -15.11
CA TRP A 4 -31.04 4.74 -15.89
C TRP A 4 -30.03 5.52 -15.04
N GLN A 5 -29.22 4.79 -14.27
CA GLN A 5 -28.08 5.37 -13.55
C GLN A 5 -27.02 5.83 -14.55
N ALA A 6 -26.32 6.91 -14.18
CA ALA A 6 -25.42 7.68 -15.03
C ALA A 6 -24.45 6.83 -15.85
N LEU A 7 -24.43 7.04 -17.18
CA LEU A 7 -23.42 6.46 -18.05
C LEU A 7 -22.07 7.16 -17.83
N PRO A 8 -20.96 6.41 -17.76
CA PRO A 8 -19.61 6.98 -17.69
C PRO A 8 -19.35 7.96 -18.85
N ALA A 9 -18.57 9.01 -18.59
CA ALA A 9 -18.27 10.06 -19.57
C ALA A 9 -17.69 9.53 -20.90
N GLU A 10 -16.96 8.41 -20.83
CA GLU A 10 -16.38 7.72 -21.98
C GLU A 10 -17.45 7.06 -22.86
N VAL A 11 -18.49 6.46 -22.25
CA VAL A 11 -19.63 5.86 -22.97
C VAL A 11 -20.43 6.94 -23.68
N LEU A 12 -20.54 8.12 -23.07
CA LEU A 12 -21.16 9.29 -23.70
C LEU A 12 -20.37 9.77 -24.92
N ALA A 13 -19.05 9.93 -24.79
CA ALA A 13 -18.20 10.37 -25.89
C ALA A 13 -18.26 9.42 -27.11
N ILE A 14 -18.27 8.11 -26.87
CA ILE A 14 -18.39 7.08 -27.92
C ILE A 14 -19.80 7.08 -28.53
N SER A 15 -20.84 7.27 -27.73
CA SER A 15 -22.22 7.34 -28.21
C SER A 15 -22.45 8.55 -29.12
N PHE A 16 -21.76 9.67 -28.89
CA PHE A 16 -21.91 10.87 -29.70
C PHE A 16 -21.19 10.82 -31.06
N SER A 17 -20.09 10.08 -31.18
CA SER A 17 -19.35 9.99 -32.45
C SER A 17 -20.12 9.23 -33.55
N HIS A 18 -21.17 8.48 -33.18
CA HIS A 18 -21.91 7.60 -34.10
C HIS A 18 -23.29 8.13 -34.54
N ILE A 19 -23.74 9.30 -34.06
CA ILE A 19 -25.09 9.82 -34.36
C ILE A 19 -25.03 10.85 -35.51
N HIS A 20 -25.52 10.46 -36.70
CA HIS A 20 -25.72 11.34 -37.85
C HIS A 20 -27.22 11.48 -38.21
N GLY A 21 -27.68 12.70 -38.53
CA GLY A 21 -29.04 12.96 -39.02
C GLY A 21 -30.11 13.41 -38.00
N ILE A 22 -31.38 13.27 -38.38
CA ILE A 22 -32.62 13.91 -37.86
C ILE A 22 -32.89 13.67 -36.35
N GLY A 23 -32.16 12.77 -35.69
CA GLY A 23 -32.21 12.54 -34.23
C GLY A 23 -31.53 13.60 -33.35
N ARG A 24 -30.91 14.65 -33.92
CA ARG A 24 -30.14 15.64 -33.15
C ARG A 24 -30.94 16.45 -32.12
N ARG A 25 -32.22 16.74 -32.35
CA ARG A 25 -33.03 17.55 -31.42
C ARG A 25 -33.39 16.79 -30.12
N PRO A 26 -33.95 15.56 -30.18
CA PRO A 26 -34.19 14.76 -28.99
C PRO A 26 -32.89 14.45 -28.23
N VAL A 27 -31.83 14.10 -28.94
CA VAL A 27 -30.51 13.86 -28.33
C VAL A 27 -30.00 15.14 -27.65
N ARG A 28 -30.08 16.32 -28.28
CA ARG A 28 -29.71 17.60 -27.63
C ARG A 28 -30.56 17.93 -26.41
N GLN A 29 -31.85 17.58 -26.38
CA GLN A 29 -32.70 17.78 -25.20
C GLN A 29 -32.36 16.79 -24.07
N VAL A 30 -32.08 15.52 -24.39
CA VAL A 30 -31.57 14.55 -23.42
C VAL A 30 -30.21 14.97 -22.90
N CYS A 31 -29.31 15.43 -23.78
CA CYS A 31 -28.01 16.00 -23.40
C CYS A 31 -28.15 17.24 -22.55
N LYS A 32 -29.13 18.11 -22.82
CA LYS A 32 -29.39 19.29 -22.00
C LYS A 32 -29.86 18.87 -20.62
N ARG A 33 -30.85 17.97 -20.52
CA ARG A 33 -31.30 17.46 -19.22
C ARG A 33 -30.22 16.70 -18.48
N TRP A 34 -29.42 15.90 -19.16
CA TRP A 34 -28.29 15.20 -18.55
C TRP A 34 -27.24 16.19 -18.10
N ARG A 35 -26.91 17.20 -18.91
CA ARG A 35 -26.01 18.29 -18.51
C ARG A 35 -26.57 19.04 -17.31
N ASP A 36 -27.83 19.44 -17.32
CA ASP A 36 -28.49 20.12 -16.20
C ASP A 36 -28.46 19.26 -14.92
N VAL A 37 -28.64 17.93 -15.04
CA VAL A 37 -28.53 16.97 -13.93
C VAL A 37 -27.08 16.77 -13.50
N PHE A 38 -26.13 16.63 -14.42
CA PHE A 38 -24.71 16.52 -14.09
C PHE A 38 -24.21 17.80 -13.41
N ASP A 39 -24.60 18.98 -13.92
CA ASP A 39 -24.23 20.30 -13.39
C ASP A 39 -24.81 20.53 -11.98
N SER A 40 -25.98 19.98 -11.66
CA SER A 40 -26.57 20.08 -10.30
C SER A 40 -26.09 19.00 -9.31
N SER A 41 -25.62 17.85 -9.81
CA SER A 41 -25.37 16.65 -8.99
C SER A 41 -23.90 16.32 -8.80
N LEU A 42 -23.01 16.88 -9.61
CA LEU A 42 -21.60 16.56 -9.52
C LEU A 42 -20.98 17.16 -8.25
N ARG A 43 -20.70 16.29 -7.27
CA ARG A 43 -20.02 16.66 -6.01
C ARG A 43 -18.52 16.49 -6.08
N THR A 44 -18.03 15.53 -6.87
CA THR A 44 -16.60 15.22 -6.99
C THR A 44 -16.18 15.30 -8.45
N LEU A 45 -15.08 16.00 -8.71
CA LEU A 45 -14.49 16.11 -10.04
C LEU A 45 -12.99 15.82 -9.97
N THR A 46 -12.53 14.94 -10.86
CA THR A 46 -11.10 14.57 -11.00
C THR A 46 -10.65 14.83 -12.43
N PRO A 47 -10.33 16.10 -12.78
CA PRO A 47 -9.97 16.42 -14.14
C PRO A 47 -8.60 15.81 -14.51
N ARG A 48 -8.45 15.38 -15.76
CA ARG A 48 -7.14 15.03 -16.34
C ARG A 48 -6.41 16.23 -16.94
N GLN A 49 -7.15 17.31 -17.20
CA GLN A 49 -6.65 18.58 -17.74
C GLN A 49 -7.38 19.72 -17.05
N TRP A 50 -6.65 20.77 -16.70
CA TRP A 50 -7.24 21.93 -16.05
C TRP A 50 -8.07 22.74 -17.06
N ASN A 51 -9.36 22.93 -16.77
CA ASN A 51 -10.25 23.79 -17.57
C ASN A 51 -11.21 24.54 -16.65
N THR A 52 -10.89 25.80 -16.42
CA THR A 52 -11.56 26.74 -15.53
C THR A 52 -13.01 27.05 -15.94
N SER A 53 -13.23 27.21 -17.24
CA SER A 53 -14.57 27.41 -17.84
C SER A 53 -15.51 26.22 -17.58
N LEU A 54 -14.94 25.06 -17.27
CA LEU A 54 -15.67 23.85 -16.89
C LEU A 54 -16.01 23.87 -15.39
N LEU A 55 -15.09 24.32 -14.53
CA LEU A 55 -15.32 24.43 -13.08
C LEU A 55 -16.46 25.38 -12.72
N ALA A 56 -16.59 26.51 -13.42
CA ALA A 56 -17.67 27.49 -13.19
C ALA A 56 -19.09 26.91 -13.42
N LYS A 57 -19.20 25.74 -14.07
CA LYS A 57 -20.48 25.08 -14.34
C LYS A 57 -20.96 24.16 -13.20
N PHE A 58 -20.12 23.93 -12.18
CA PHE A 58 -20.44 23.04 -11.07
C PHE A 58 -20.51 23.80 -9.74
N PRO A 59 -21.54 24.62 -9.50
CA PRO A 59 -21.65 25.43 -8.28
C PRO A 59 -21.80 24.59 -6.99
N TYR A 60 -22.16 23.31 -7.11
CA TYR A 60 -22.31 22.38 -6.00
C TYR A 60 -21.12 21.42 -5.83
N LEU A 61 -19.97 21.73 -6.45
CA LEU A 61 -18.79 20.89 -6.33
C LEU A 61 -18.27 20.95 -4.88
N GLU A 62 -18.20 19.78 -4.23
CA GLU A 62 -17.71 19.61 -2.86
C GLU A 62 -16.25 19.16 -2.84
N SER A 63 -15.79 18.44 -3.87
CA SER A 63 -14.45 17.86 -3.94
C SER A 63 -13.84 18.01 -5.33
N LEU A 64 -12.67 18.64 -5.41
CA LEU A 64 -11.89 18.81 -6.64
C LEU A 64 -10.53 18.14 -6.46
N ASP A 65 -10.27 17.09 -7.24
CA ASP A 65 -9.02 16.32 -7.20
C ASP A 65 -8.25 16.45 -8.51
N CYS A 66 -7.29 17.36 -8.54
CA CYS A 66 -6.46 17.62 -9.72
C CYS A 66 -5.20 16.75 -9.77
N SER A 67 -5.09 15.69 -8.95
CA SER A 67 -3.88 14.86 -8.89
C SER A 67 -3.55 14.10 -10.19
N LEU A 68 -4.49 14.05 -11.13
CA LEU A 68 -4.31 13.48 -12.46
C LEU A 68 -4.04 14.52 -13.55
N CYS A 69 -3.90 15.80 -13.21
CA CYS A 69 -3.50 16.86 -14.13
C CYS A 69 -1.96 16.89 -14.22
N PRO A 70 -1.35 16.39 -15.31
CA PRO A 70 0.11 16.38 -15.46
C PRO A 70 0.68 17.77 -15.78
N ASP A 71 -0.16 18.68 -16.28
CA ASP A 71 0.22 20.01 -16.73
C ASP A 71 0.31 20.99 -15.55
N GLN A 72 1.07 22.08 -15.73
CA GLN A 72 1.12 23.17 -14.76
C GLN A 72 -0.28 23.72 -14.52
N VAL A 73 -0.69 23.75 -13.26
CA VAL A 73 -1.84 24.57 -12.87
C VAL A 73 -1.28 25.99 -12.82
N ASP A 74 -1.40 26.67 -13.96
CA ASP A 74 -0.83 28.00 -14.14
C ASP A 74 -1.55 29.06 -13.29
N ASP A 75 -1.09 30.29 -13.35
CA ASP A 75 -1.58 31.35 -12.46
C ASP A 75 -3.00 31.79 -12.84
N THR A 76 -3.34 31.69 -14.12
CA THR A 76 -4.71 31.97 -14.61
C THR A 76 -5.70 30.96 -14.05
N ALA A 77 -5.28 29.71 -13.94
CA ALA A 77 -6.08 28.64 -13.35
C ALA A 77 -6.51 28.91 -11.89
N ALA A 78 -5.69 29.60 -11.09
CA ALA A 78 -5.99 29.89 -9.69
C ALA A 78 -7.01 31.00 -9.48
N HIS A 79 -6.84 32.10 -10.21
CA HIS A 79 -7.80 33.20 -10.25
C HIS A 79 -9.18 32.71 -10.69
N GLU A 80 -9.18 31.66 -11.49
CA GLU A 80 -10.37 31.07 -12.08
C GLU A 80 -10.84 29.79 -11.39
N ILE A 81 -10.28 29.39 -10.22
CA ILE A 81 -11.05 28.58 -9.27
C ILE A 81 -12.18 29.51 -8.84
N PRO A 82 -13.37 29.35 -9.44
CA PRO A 82 -14.29 30.45 -9.47
C PRO A 82 -14.80 30.65 -8.05
N ALA A 83 -14.95 31.92 -7.64
CA ALA A 83 -15.61 32.26 -6.38
C ALA A 83 -16.97 31.56 -6.22
N SER A 84 -17.57 31.09 -7.32
CA SER A 84 -18.79 30.29 -7.35
C SER A 84 -18.69 28.88 -6.75
N LEU A 85 -17.51 28.34 -6.44
CA LEU A 85 -17.37 27.05 -5.76
C LEU A 85 -17.55 27.19 -4.24
N LEU A 86 -18.67 27.81 -3.83
CA LEU A 86 -19.00 28.11 -2.44
C LEU A 86 -19.16 26.87 -1.54
N GLN A 87 -19.26 25.68 -2.15
CA GLN A 87 -19.48 24.41 -1.48
C GLN A 87 -18.21 23.54 -1.44
N LEU A 88 -17.07 24.04 -1.96
CA LEU A 88 -15.86 23.23 -2.03
C LEU A 88 -15.34 22.95 -0.63
N GLN A 89 -15.34 21.68 -0.25
CA GLN A 89 -14.84 21.17 1.03
C GLN A 89 -13.47 20.51 0.89
N GLN A 90 -13.16 19.98 -0.29
CA GLN A 90 -11.90 19.28 -0.54
C GLN A 90 -11.24 19.81 -1.81
N LEU A 91 -9.97 20.20 -1.69
CA LEU A 91 -9.13 20.54 -2.82
C LEU A 91 -7.84 19.71 -2.75
N LYS A 92 -7.61 18.85 -3.75
CA LYS A 92 -6.38 18.09 -3.88
C LYS A 92 -5.63 18.52 -5.12
N LEU A 93 -4.43 19.06 -4.91
CA LEU A 93 -3.47 19.45 -5.93
C LEU A 93 -2.23 18.54 -5.88
N HIS A 94 -2.41 17.30 -5.40
CA HIS A 94 -1.32 16.34 -5.20
C HIS A 94 -0.57 16.07 -6.51
N GLY A 95 0.72 16.40 -6.55
CA GLY A 95 1.57 16.21 -7.73
C GLY A 95 1.40 17.27 -8.81
N CYS A 96 0.53 18.26 -8.63
CA CYS A 96 0.43 19.39 -9.53
C CYS A 96 1.65 20.30 -9.40
N MET A 97 2.14 20.78 -10.54
CA MET A 97 3.09 21.89 -10.58
C MET A 97 2.32 23.18 -10.28
N ILE A 98 2.31 23.59 -9.02
CA ILE A 98 1.71 24.82 -8.55
C ILE A 98 2.77 25.91 -8.69
N ASN A 99 2.59 26.84 -9.64
CA ASN A 99 3.43 28.02 -9.71
C ASN A 99 3.16 28.91 -8.49
N GLY A 100 4.14 29.71 -8.06
CA GLY A 100 3.95 30.59 -6.91
C GLY A 100 2.77 31.53 -7.10
N ASP A 101 2.62 32.05 -8.29
CA ASP A 101 1.59 33.04 -8.58
C ASP A 101 0.18 32.45 -8.49
N PHE A 102 -0.02 31.13 -8.67
CA PHE A 102 -1.30 30.45 -8.38
C PHE A 102 -1.79 30.73 -6.96
N LEU A 103 -0.89 30.79 -5.98
CA LEU A 103 -1.29 30.95 -4.58
C LEU A 103 -1.36 32.42 -4.14
N SER A 104 -0.59 33.31 -4.77
CA SER A 104 -0.77 34.76 -4.60
C SER A 104 -2.06 35.24 -5.28
N ALA A 105 -2.46 34.57 -6.36
CA ALA A 105 -3.71 34.75 -7.09
C ALA A 105 -4.95 34.28 -6.32
N TRP A 106 -4.76 33.52 -5.24
CA TRP A 106 -5.86 33.18 -4.35
C TRP A 106 -6.46 34.48 -3.81
N PRO A 107 -7.72 34.82 -4.15
CA PRO A 107 -8.24 36.18 -4.07
C PRO A 107 -7.99 36.83 -2.72
N ASP A 108 -7.60 38.10 -2.76
CA ASP A 108 -7.45 38.91 -1.56
C ASP A 108 -8.86 39.16 -0.97
N PRO A 109 -9.19 38.61 0.20
CA PRO A 109 -10.51 38.67 0.82
C PRO A 109 -10.89 40.09 1.28
N PHE A 110 -10.05 41.11 1.07
CA PHE A 110 -10.50 42.49 1.28
C PHE A 110 -11.58 42.93 0.26
N ASN A 111 -11.93 42.07 -0.70
CA ASN A 111 -13.20 42.12 -1.38
C ASN A 111 -14.22 41.22 -0.65
N ASP A 112 -15.05 41.83 0.22
CA ASP A 112 -15.99 41.16 1.13
C ASP A 112 -16.92 40.11 0.46
N ALA A 113 -17.14 40.22 -0.85
CA ALA A 113 -18.01 39.30 -1.60
C ALA A 113 -17.43 37.89 -1.83
N ASP A 114 -16.10 37.71 -1.78
CA ASP A 114 -15.45 36.43 -2.09
C ASP A 114 -15.16 35.57 -0.82
N ILE A 115 -15.39 36.11 0.37
CA ILE A 115 -15.01 35.50 1.66
C ILE A 115 -15.94 34.36 2.08
N GLU A 116 -17.26 34.52 1.93
CA GLU A 116 -18.23 33.56 2.48
C GLU A 116 -18.13 32.18 1.81
N GLY A 117 -17.76 32.15 0.54
CA GLY A 117 -17.69 30.92 -0.27
C GLY A 117 -16.60 29.94 0.11
N ARG A 118 -15.47 30.42 0.62
CA ARG A 118 -14.27 29.59 0.79
C ARG A 118 -14.05 29.14 2.23
N ARG A 119 -14.96 29.53 3.14
CA ARG A 119 -15.00 29.04 4.53
C ARG A 119 -15.36 27.56 4.63
N SER A 120 -15.91 26.96 3.58
CA SER A 120 -16.28 25.54 3.58
C SER A 120 -15.09 24.58 3.42
N LEU A 121 -13.89 25.07 3.08
CA LEU A 121 -12.77 24.18 2.79
C LEU A 121 -12.28 23.48 4.06
N LEU A 122 -12.48 22.17 4.12
CA LEU A 122 -12.11 21.30 5.25
C LEU A 122 -10.81 20.55 4.98
N HIS A 123 -10.52 20.21 3.73
CA HIS A 123 -9.36 19.42 3.33
C HIS A 123 -8.58 20.10 2.21
N LEU A 124 -7.29 20.30 2.43
CA LEU A 124 -6.38 20.89 1.46
C LEU A 124 -5.14 20.02 1.32
N ASP A 125 -4.94 19.45 0.13
CA ASP A 125 -3.77 18.67 -0.21
C ASP A 125 -2.93 19.40 -1.26
N LEU A 126 -1.77 19.91 -0.84
CA LEU A 126 -0.79 20.59 -1.69
C LEU A 126 0.46 19.74 -1.94
N SER A 127 0.37 18.44 -1.67
CA SER A 127 1.53 17.57 -1.69
C SER A 127 2.11 17.40 -3.11
N THR A 128 3.37 16.99 -3.22
CA THR A 128 4.03 16.73 -4.51
C THR A 128 4.36 15.25 -4.69
N ARG A 129 4.42 14.82 -5.96
CA ARG A 129 4.88 13.48 -6.33
C ARG A 129 6.40 13.39 -6.50
N ARG A 130 7.07 14.54 -6.60
CA ARG A 130 8.45 14.61 -7.06
C ARG A 130 9.35 15.10 -5.93
N THR A 131 10.46 14.40 -5.71
CA THR A 131 11.66 14.91 -5.04
C THR A 131 12.38 15.98 -5.87
N GLU A 132 11.69 16.60 -6.83
CA GLU A 132 12.29 17.66 -7.64
C GLU A 132 12.59 18.83 -6.72
N LYS A 133 13.87 19.15 -6.65
CA LYS A 133 14.50 20.18 -5.83
C LYS A 133 14.09 21.60 -6.20
N ALA A 134 12.92 21.80 -6.79
CA ALA A 134 12.41 23.14 -7.05
C ALA A 134 12.12 23.79 -5.69
N PRO A 135 12.83 24.87 -5.33
CA PRO A 135 12.57 25.59 -4.09
C PRO A 135 11.10 25.99 -4.04
N LEU A 136 10.55 26.11 -2.84
CA LEU A 136 9.25 26.74 -2.69
C LEU A 136 9.30 28.09 -3.39
N SER A 137 8.38 28.32 -4.31
CA SER A 137 8.19 29.67 -4.84
C SER A 137 7.84 30.59 -3.67
N ALA A 138 8.42 31.79 -3.64
CA ALA A 138 8.17 32.78 -2.58
C ALA A 138 6.67 33.01 -2.33
N ALA A 139 5.83 32.79 -3.34
CA ALA A 139 4.40 32.94 -3.25
C ALA A 139 3.67 31.73 -2.63
N LEU A 140 4.14 30.47 -2.74
CA LEU A 140 3.62 29.38 -1.91
C LEU A 140 3.97 29.61 -0.44
N SER A 141 5.18 30.11 -0.15
CA SER A 141 5.53 30.53 1.20
C SER A 141 4.63 31.66 1.69
N SER A 142 4.41 32.71 0.88
CA SER A 142 3.48 33.80 1.20
C SER A 142 2.06 33.30 1.47
N PHE A 143 1.58 32.34 0.68
CA PHE A 143 0.27 31.73 0.89
C PHE A 143 0.19 30.89 2.16
N ILE A 144 1.23 30.12 2.48
CA ILE A 144 1.28 29.44 3.78
C ILE A 144 1.25 30.48 4.90
N MET A 145 2.02 31.58 4.78
CA MET A 145 2.10 32.69 5.74
C MET A 145 0.77 33.41 5.96
N THR A 146 0.03 33.71 4.89
CA THR A 146 -1.11 34.66 4.91
C THR A 146 -2.42 34.04 4.43
N GLY A 147 -2.37 33.13 3.47
CA GLY A 147 -3.52 32.44 2.88
C GLY A 147 -4.18 31.45 3.83
N LEU A 148 -3.39 30.65 4.57
CA LEU A 148 -3.94 29.66 5.50
C LEU A 148 -4.73 30.29 6.66
N GLN A 149 -4.36 31.49 7.12
CA GLN A 149 -5.11 32.25 8.13
C GLN A 149 -6.57 32.51 7.72
N ARG A 150 -6.86 32.44 6.42
CA ARG A 150 -8.17 32.71 5.83
C ARG A 150 -9.03 31.45 5.70
N LEU A 151 -8.53 30.28 6.11
CA LEU A 151 -9.23 29.00 6.07
C LEU A 151 -9.51 28.49 7.50
N PRO A 152 -10.30 29.21 8.32
CA PRO A 152 -10.44 28.93 9.74
C PRO A 152 -11.13 27.60 10.06
N HIS A 153 -11.70 26.92 9.06
CA HIS A 153 -12.36 25.62 9.22
C HIS A 153 -11.51 24.45 8.68
N LEU A 154 -10.28 24.72 8.23
CA LEU A 154 -9.43 23.67 7.69
C LEU A 154 -9.13 22.63 8.77
N ALA A 155 -9.50 21.39 8.48
CA ALA A 155 -9.39 20.25 9.38
C ALA A 155 -8.28 19.27 8.96
N ASP A 156 -7.92 19.25 7.68
CA ASP A 156 -6.88 18.37 7.13
C ASP A 156 -5.99 19.17 6.17
N LEU A 157 -4.68 19.17 6.45
CA LEU A 157 -3.68 19.87 5.65
C LEU A 157 -2.55 18.91 5.31
N ASN A 158 -2.34 18.67 4.02
CA ASN A 158 -1.23 17.86 3.51
C ASN A 158 -0.24 18.73 2.72
N LEU A 159 0.98 18.83 3.23
CA LEU A 159 2.11 19.57 2.68
C LEU A 159 3.29 18.65 2.30
N GLN A 160 3.05 17.34 2.13
CA GLN A 160 4.07 16.37 1.74
C GLN A 160 4.81 16.76 0.45
N GLY A 161 6.14 16.68 0.42
CA GLY A 161 6.98 17.02 -0.72
C GLY A 161 7.09 18.52 -0.98
N ARG A 162 6.87 19.36 0.04
CA ARG A 162 7.08 20.82 -0.01
C ARG A 162 8.04 21.27 1.11
N PRO A 163 9.08 22.07 0.84
CA PRO A 163 10.03 22.52 1.87
C PRO A 163 9.48 23.67 2.74
N VAL A 164 8.58 23.39 3.69
CA VAL A 164 7.92 24.40 4.56
C VAL A 164 8.90 25.24 5.40
N ALA A 165 10.10 24.73 5.68
CA ALA A 165 11.02 25.32 6.65
C ALA A 165 11.81 26.55 6.16
N GLU A 166 11.84 26.85 4.86
CA GLU A 166 12.67 27.94 4.32
C GLU A 166 12.24 29.35 4.79
N HIS A 167 11.02 29.52 5.32
CA HIS A 167 10.44 30.84 5.57
C HIS A 167 9.85 31.09 6.96
N GLY A 168 10.24 30.32 7.99
CA GLY A 168 9.86 30.63 9.39
C GLY A 168 9.18 29.49 10.18
N GLY A 169 9.23 28.26 9.69
CA GLY A 169 8.67 27.09 10.40
C GLY A 169 7.13 27.01 10.30
N LEU A 170 6.50 26.37 11.29
CA LEU A 170 5.04 26.17 11.34
C LEU A 170 4.26 27.38 11.87
N TRP A 171 4.94 28.46 12.27
CA TRP A 171 4.29 29.69 12.77
C TRP A 171 3.09 30.15 11.92
N PRO A 172 3.15 30.11 10.58
CA PRO A 172 2.01 30.46 9.73
C PRO A 172 0.74 29.67 9.94
N VAL A 173 0.90 28.39 10.25
CA VAL A 173 -0.18 27.41 10.32
C VAL A 173 -0.78 27.39 11.73
N THR A 174 -0.14 28.04 12.72
CA THR A 174 -0.65 28.12 14.11
C THR A 174 -2.03 28.77 14.20
N CYS A 175 -2.42 29.60 13.23
CA CYS A 175 -3.78 30.14 13.12
C CYS A 175 -4.85 29.04 12.94
N LEU A 176 -4.48 27.87 12.40
CA LEU A 176 -5.34 26.69 12.21
C LEU A 176 -5.33 25.73 13.40
N ALA A 177 -4.52 26.01 14.42
CA ALA A 177 -4.40 25.23 15.64
C ALA A 177 -5.73 24.70 16.23
N PRO A 178 -6.81 25.49 16.35
CA PRO A 178 -8.04 25.02 16.99
C PRO A 178 -8.86 24.05 16.13
N THR A 179 -8.70 24.04 14.80
CA THR A 179 -9.54 23.24 13.88
C THR A 179 -8.80 22.09 13.22
N LEU A 180 -7.48 22.18 13.12
CA LEU A 180 -6.70 21.20 12.39
C LEU A 180 -6.65 19.86 13.13
N THR A 181 -7.26 18.84 12.53
CA THR A 181 -7.32 17.46 13.05
C THR A 181 -6.29 16.56 12.40
N ALA A 182 -5.81 16.91 11.21
CA ALA A 182 -4.82 16.15 10.47
C ALA A 182 -3.79 17.07 9.81
N LEU A 183 -2.52 16.74 10.02
CA LEU A 183 -1.39 17.47 9.47
C LEU A 183 -0.38 16.46 8.94
N THR A 184 -0.13 16.53 7.64
CA THR A 184 0.92 15.75 6.98
C THR A 184 1.98 16.71 6.49
N ILE A 185 3.17 16.60 7.05
CA ILE A 185 4.36 17.32 6.62
C ILE A 185 5.42 16.26 6.42
N SER A 186 5.87 16.10 5.18
CA SER A 186 6.99 15.22 4.91
C SER A 186 7.80 15.88 3.84
N ASP A 187 9.02 16.31 4.08
CA ASP A 187 9.91 16.54 2.95
C ASP A 187 11.38 16.51 3.35
N SER A 188 12.07 15.80 2.50
CA SER A 188 13.48 15.44 2.49
C SER A 188 14.44 16.59 2.23
N LEU A 189 13.98 17.85 2.17
CA LEU A 189 14.79 19.03 1.83
C LEU A 189 14.88 20.07 2.95
N LEU A 190 14.80 19.62 4.21
CA LEU A 190 15.52 20.27 5.31
C LEU A 190 17.05 20.12 5.18
N TRP A 191 17.58 20.15 3.94
CA TRP A 191 19.00 20.30 3.63
C TRP A 191 19.47 21.74 3.84
N SER A 192 18.60 22.60 4.36
CA SER A 192 19.03 23.86 4.94
C SER A 192 20.03 23.49 6.05
N SER A 193 21.26 23.98 5.91
CA SER A 193 22.35 23.85 6.89
C SER A 193 22.04 24.53 8.23
N GLU A 194 20.78 24.85 8.52
CA GLU A 194 20.31 25.54 9.72
C GLU A 194 19.35 24.64 10.52
N PRO A 195 19.90 23.80 11.42
CA PRO A 195 19.15 23.04 12.42
C PRO A 195 18.05 23.80 13.21
N PRO A 196 18.17 25.12 13.51
CA PRO A 196 17.18 25.83 14.34
C PRO A 196 15.75 25.85 13.79
N ARG A 197 15.55 25.67 12.48
CA ARG A 197 14.23 25.85 11.86
C ARG A 197 13.30 24.67 12.12
N VAL A 198 13.86 23.47 12.14
CA VAL A 198 13.16 22.25 12.51
C VAL A 198 12.66 22.30 13.95
N LEU A 199 13.53 22.74 14.86
CA LEU A 199 13.19 22.84 16.27
C LEU A 199 12.02 23.81 16.48
N ARG A 200 12.06 24.98 15.84
CA ARG A 200 10.95 25.94 15.85
C ARG A 200 9.64 25.37 15.29
N MET A 201 9.74 24.52 14.27
CA MET A 201 8.58 23.82 13.72
C MET A 201 7.96 22.89 14.75
N LEU A 202 8.78 22.05 15.39
CA LEU A 202 8.33 21.13 16.43
C LEU A 202 7.77 21.90 17.64
N GLU A 203 8.44 22.97 18.08
CA GLU A 203 8.02 23.85 19.18
C GLU A 203 6.62 24.45 18.99
N ALA A 204 6.17 24.63 17.75
CA ALA A 204 4.83 25.15 17.44
C ALA A 204 3.73 24.08 17.42
N LEU A 205 4.08 22.79 17.35
CA LEU A 205 3.10 21.69 17.31
C LEU A 205 2.12 21.66 18.50
N PRO A 206 2.50 21.98 19.75
CA PRO A 206 1.58 21.89 20.89
C PRO A 206 0.38 22.83 20.80
N GLU A 207 0.46 23.87 19.96
CA GLU A 207 -0.67 24.76 19.72
C GLU A 207 -1.84 24.01 19.06
N PHE A 208 -1.56 22.97 18.26
CA PHE A 208 -2.55 22.16 17.54
C PHE A 208 -3.24 21.13 18.46
N THR A 209 -3.91 21.61 19.51
CA THR A 209 -4.57 20.77 20.52
C THR A 209 -5.71 19.89 19.98
N ALA A 210 -6.24 20.21 18.78
CA ALA A 210 -7.25 19.40 18.10
C ALA A 210 -6.67 18.26 17.24
N LEU A 211 -5.34 18.18 17.10
CA LEU A 211 -4.68 17.27 16.17
C LEU A 211 -4.88 15.80 16.58
N GLN A 212 -5.42 15.02 15.65
CA GLN A 212 -5.64 13.59 15.78
C GLN A 212 -4.69 12.77 14.91
N ARG A 213 -4.26 13.30 13.76
CA ARG A 213 -3.33 12.65 12.84
C ARG A 213 -2.15 13.56 12.54
N LEU A 214 -0.95 13.06 12.79
CA LEU A 214 0.29 13.76 12.47
C LEU A 214 1.20 12.82 11.67
N SER A 215 1.68 13.29 10.54
CA SER A 215 2.74 12.63 9.80
C SER A 215 3.90 13.60 9.63
N LEU A 216 5.07 13.17 10.10
CA LEU A 216 6.38 13.80 9.98
C LEU A 216 7.30 12.88 9.16
N GLN A 217 6.78 12.23 8.12
CA GLN A 217 7.53 11.24 7.37
C GLN A 217 8.75 11.89 6.66
N ASP A 218 9.83 11.13 6.46
CA ASP A 218 11.04 11.57 5.74
C ASP A 218 11.66 12.85 6.35
N PHE A 219 11.50 13.02 7.66
CA PHE A 219 12.02 14.15 8.41
C PHE A 219 13.45 13.84 8.89
N TRP A 220 14.43 14.23 8.06
CA TRP A 220 15.85 14.06 8.33
C TRP A 220 16.42 15.31 8.98
N VAL A 221 16.79 15.24 10.25
CA VAL A 221 17.59 16.28 10.91
C VAL A 221 19.05 15.85 10.81
N PHE A 222 19.79 16.39 9.84
CA PHE A 222 21.24 16.20 9.79
C PHE A 222 21.88 16.96 10.95
N THR A 223 22.08 16.29 12.08
CA THR A 223 23.02 16.76 13.08
C THR A 223 24.41 16.26 12.69
N GLU A 224 25.10 16.97 11.80
CA GLU A 224 26.55 16.80 11.66
C GLU A 224 27.21 17.22 12.98
N ALA A 225 27.45 16.24 13.86
CA ALA A 225 28.39 16.21 14.98
C ALA A 225 28.42 17.38 16.01
N SER A 226 27.57 18.40 15.91
CA SER A 226 27.72 19.66 16.66
C SER A 226 26.50 20.09 17.48
N PHE A 227 25.35 19.43 17.33
CA PHE A 227 24.19 19.64 18.21
C PHE A 227 23.88 18.33 18.94
N GLN A 228 24.40 18.20 20.16
CA GLN A 228 24.14 17.09 21.09
C GLN A 228 22.69 17.04 21.63
N SER A 229 21.82 17.94 21.17
CA SER A 229 20.41 17.90 21.54
C SER A 229 19.64 17.33 20.38
N ASP A 230 19.28 16.05 20.48
CA ASP A 230 18.25 15.47 19.64
C ASP A 230 17.01 16.39 19.67
N PRO A 231 16.35 16.64 18.52
CA PRO A 231 15.07 17.32 18.50
C PRO A 231 14.11 16.53 19.39
N SER A 232 13.86 17.06 20.59
CA SER A 232 13.14 16.31 21.61
C SER A 232 11.70 16.10 21.18
N LEU A 233 11.29 14.83 21.06
CA LEU A 233 9.90 14.41 20.87
C LEU A 233 9.01 14.78 22.08
N ASN A 234 9.57 15.32 23.17
CA ASN A 234 8.82 15.83 24.31
C ASN A 234 7.71 16.79 23.89
N VAL A 235 7.93 17.59 22.86
CA VAL A 235 6.92 18.52 22.37
C VAL A 235 5.66 17.80 21.87
N LEU A 236 5.79 16.59 21.33
CA LEU A 236 4.64 15.78 20.89
C LEU A 236 3.78 15.28 22.05
N SER A 237 4.34 15.11 23.25
CA SER A 237 3.60 14.61 24.43
C SER A 237 2.37 15.47 24.79
N ARG A 238 2.38 16.75 24.38
CA ARG A 238 1.27 17.70 24.59
C ARG A 238 0.08 17.47 23.65
N LEU A 239 0.26 16.70 22.58
CA LEU A 239 -0.79 16.38 21.59
C LEU A 239 -1.67 15.21 22.07
N THR A 240 -2.29 15.35 23.23
CA THR A 240 -3.02 14.28 23.93
C THR A 240 -4.19 13.65 23.15
N ARG A 241 -4.66 14.30 22.08
CA ARG A 241 -5.71 13.79 21.18
C ARG A 241 -5.17 12.99 19.99
N LEU A 242 -3.86 12.86 19.85
CA LEU A 242 -3.24 12.21 18.72
C LEU A 242 -3.58 10.71 18.72
N THR A 243 -4.22 10.24 17.64
CA THR A 243 -4.61 8.83 17.44
C THR A 243 -3.71 8.13 16.43
N SER A 244 -3.06 8.88 15.54
CA SER A 244 -2.14 8.36 14.54
C SER A 244 -0.90 9.25 14.44
N LEU A 245 0.27 8.67 14.63
CA LEU A 245 1.56 9.32 14.48
C LEU A 245 2.42 8.53 13.48
N ASN A 246 2.85 9.19 12.41
CA ASN A 246 3.75 8.64 11.41
C ASN A 246 5.09 9.37 11.45
N LEU A 247 6.12 8.70 11.97
CA LEU A 247 7.52 9.10 11.99
C LEU A 247 8.34 8.19 11.06
N CYS A 248 7.77 7.69 9.98
CA CYS A 248 8.48 6.87 8.99
C CYS A 248 9.69 7.63 8.41
N SER A 249 10.82 6.95 8.24
CA SER A 249 12.05 7.51 7.67
C SER A 249 12.58 8.76 8.39
N THR A 250 12.34 8.87 9.70
CA THR A 250 12.90 9.97 10.50
C THR A 250 14.24 9.58 11.14
N HIS A 251 14.90 10.54 11.79
CA HIS A 251 16.18 10.31 12.46
C HIS A 251 16.14 10.71 13.94
N PHE A 252 15.23 10.10 14.70
CA PHE A 252 15.20 10.23 16.16
C PHE A 252 16.06 9.14 16.81
N THR A 253 16.94 9.55 17.72
CA THR A 253 17.80 8.65 18.50
C THR A 253 17.33 8.47 19.94
N THR A 254 16.53 9.41 20.46
CA THR A 254 16.01 9.42 21.84
C THR A 254 14.63 10.09 21.91
N GLY A 255 13.93 9.95 23.05
CA GLY A 255 12.71 10.71 23.34
C GLY A 255 11.41 9.98 23.05
N LEU A 256 11.45 8.71 22.66
CA LEU A 256 10.25 7.91 22.42
C LEU A 256 9.48 7.64 23.72
N GLU A 257 10.13 7.69 24.87
CA GLU A 257 9.50 7.63 26.19
C GLU A 257 8.44 8.71 26.39
N GLN A 258 8.62 9.86 25.75
CA GLN A 258 7.65 10.96 25.81
C GLN A 258 6.35 10.65 25.06
N LEU A 259 6.38 9.71 24.10
CA LEU A 259 5.18 9.28 23.40
C LEU A 259 4.25 8.44 24.28
N ALA A 260 4.74 7.89 25.41
CA ALA A 260 3.87 7.18 26.36
C ALA A 260 2.78 8.06 26.97
N ALA A 261 3.01 9.39 27.04
CA ALA A 261 1.99 10.35 27.47
C ALA A 261 0.79 10.43 26.50
N LEU A 262 0.93 9.96 25.25
CA LEU A 262 -0.11 9.98 24.23
C LEU A 262 -1.09 8.81 24.41
N THR A 263 -1.88 8.87 25.47
CA THR A 263 -2.84 7.81 25.84
C THR A 263 -3.93 7.53 24.77
N ALA A 264 -4.18 8.48 23.87
CA ALA A 264 -5.11 8.29 22.74
C ALA A 264 -4.47 7.65 21.50
N LEU A 265 -3.14 7.42 21.49
CA LEU A 265 -2.41 6.96 20.32
C LEU A 265 -2.72 5.49 20.00
N GLN A 266 -3.28 5.27 18.81
CA GLN A 266 -3.66 3.93 18.33
C GLN A 266 -2.74 3.43 17.23
N ARG A 267 -2.10 4.32 16.47
CA ARG A 267 -1.19 3.95 15.38
C ARG A 267 0.11 4.72 15.50
N LEU A 268 1.21 3.99 15.51
CA LEU A 268 2.57 4.53 15.51
C LEU A 268 3.34 3.87 14.37
N ASP A 269 3.83 4.68 13.44
CA ASP A 269 4.73 4.23 12.38
C ASP A 269 6.12 4.81 12.61
N LEU A 270 7.06 3.93 12.96
CA LEU A 270 8.49 4.20 13.06
C LEU A 270 9.26 3.48 11.95
N SER A 271 8.62 3.06 10.86
CA SER A 271 9.32 2.36 9.78
C SER A 271 10.48 3.17 9.22
N LEU A 272 11.48 2.48 8.66
CA LEU A 272 12.64 3.07 7.99
C LEU A 272 13.46 4.06 8.84
N ASN A 273 13.36 4.03 10.17
CA ASN A 273 14.21 4.83 11.05
C ASN A 273 15.58 4.14 11.20
N PRO A 274 16.68 4.65 10.59
CA PRO A 274 17.97 3.99 10.64
C PRO A 274 18.58 4.02 12.05
N SER A 275 18.28 5.06 12.83
CA SER A 275 18.89 5.29 14.14
C SER A 275 18.10 4.70 15.30
N PHE A 276 16.90 4.20 15.02
CA PHE A 276 16.09 3.52 16.02
C PHE A 276 16.71 2.16 16.36
N ASN A 277 17.26 2.06 17.58
CA ASN A 277 17.93 0.85 18.09
C ASN A 277 17.09 0.09 19.14
N GLY A 278 15.93 0.64 19.50
CA GLY A 278 15.00 0.07 20.46
C GLY A 278 15.43 0.16 21.93
N VAL A 279 16.48 0.93 22.28
CA VAL A 279 16.88 1.13 23.68
C VAL A 279 15.73 1.73 24.51
N ASP A 280 14.96 2.64 23.92
CA ASP A 280 13.82 3.28 24.60
C ASP A 280 12.58 2.39 24.67
N MET A 281 12.63 1.13 24.21
CA MET A 281 11.45 0.25 24.20
C MET A 281 11.11 -0.34 25.57
N ASP A 282 11.88 -0.08 26.62
CA ASP A 282 11.53 -0.45 28.00
C ASP A 282 10.17 0.16 28.42
N ILE A 283 9.83 1.33 27.86
CA ILE A 283 8.54 2.01 28.07
C ILE A 283 7.40 1.48 27.20
N ALA A 284 7.65 0.48 26.33
CA ALA A 284 6.59 -0.08 25.48
C ALA A 284 5.39 -0.56 26.31
N SER A 285 5.60 -1.04 27.54
CA SER A 285 4.52 -1.43 28.45
C SER A 285 3.52 -0.30 28.80
N GLU A 286 3.88 0.96 28.54
CA GLU A 286 3.02 2.13 28.72
C GLU A 286 2.13 2.41 27.50
N TRP A 287 2.43 1.85 26.32
CA TRP A 287 1.63 1.99 25.11
C TRP A 287 0.47 0.99 25.01
N GLY A 288 -0.16 0.65 26.13
CA GLY A 288 -1.27 -0.30 26.18
C GLY A 288 -2.47 0.07 25.30
N HIS A 289 -2.55 1.27 24.76
CA HIS A 289 -3.65 1.69 23.87
C HIS A 289 -3.32 1.53 22.37
N LEU A 290 -2.08 1.17 22.03
CA LEU A 290 -1.60 1.09 20.66
C LEU A 290 -2.16 -0.15 19.95
N ARG A 291 -2.77 0.05 18.78
CA ARG A 291 -3.38 -1.02 17.94
C ARG A 291 -2.53 -1.42 16.75
N SER A 292 -1.63 -0.54 16.33
CA SER A 292 -0.76 -0.73 15.17
C SER A 292 0.61 -0.11 15.46
N LEU A 293 1.65 -0.95 15.34
CA LEU A 293 3.04 -0.51 15.39
C LEU A 293 3.75 -0.97 14.12
N SER A 294 4.39 -0.03 13.42
CA SER A 294 5.23 -0.33 12.28
C SER A 294 6.68 0.03 12.59
N LEU A 295 7.55 -0.98 12.54
CA LEU A 295 9.01 -0.89 12.70
C LEU A 295 9.71 -1.33 11.40
N ALA A 296 8.98 -1.30 10.28
CA ALA A 296 9.44 -1.88 9.03
C ALA A 296 10.67 -1.16 8.49
N GLY A 297 11.84 -1.79 8.55
CA GLY A 297 13.09 -1.29 7.97
C GLY A 297 13.99 -0.59 8.99
N CYS A 298 13.66 -0.69 10.27
CA CYS A 298 14.53 -0.31 11.37
C CYS A 298 15.61 -1.37 11.57
N ASN A 299 16.79 -1.16 10.97
CA ASN A 299 17.83 -2.19 10.90
C ASN A 299 18.64 -2.36 12.21
N ASN A 300 18.49 -1.42 13.16
CA ASN A 300 19.30 -1.36 14.38
C ASN A 300 18.58 -1.86 15.65
N ILE A 301 17.35 -2.39 15.52
CA ILE A 301 16.59 -2.90 16.66
C ILE A 301 17.30 -4.13 17.27
N LYS A 302 17.64 -4.04 18.56
CA LYS A 302 18.23 -5.16 19.31
C LYS A 302 17.15 -6.16 19.75
N SER A 303 17.52 -7.42 19.94
CA SER A 303 16.60 -8.49 20.39
C SER A 303 15.89 -8.16 21.71
N GLY A 304 16.58 -7.52 22.66
CA GLY A 304 15.98 -7.10 23.93
C GLY A 304 14.81 -6.12 23.75
N ALA A 305 14.89 -5.22 22.77
CA ALA A 305 13.81 -4.27 22.48
C ALA A 305 12.53 -4.96 21.98
N LEU A 306 12.68 -6.05 21.22
CA LEU A 306 11.56 -6.85 20.75
C LEU A 306 10.91 -7.65 21.88
N ALA A 307 11.68 -8.08 22.88
CA ALA A 307 11.12 -8.75 24.06
C ALA A 307 10.20 -7.81 24.85
N ASN A 308 10.53 -6.51 24.92
CA ASN A 308 9.67 -5.52 25.58
C ASN A 308 8.35 -5.27 24.83
N LEU A 309 8.32 -5.45 23.51
CA LEU A 309 7.07 -5.41 22.74
C LEU A 309 6.10 -6.53 23.13
N CYS A 310 6.60 -7.68 23.59
CA CYS A 310 5.74 -8.75 24.11
C CYS A 310 4.93 -8.27 25.32
N ALA A 311 5.45 -7.33 26.12
CA ALA A 311 4.76 -6.78 27.28
C ALA A 311 3.52 -5.92 26.92
N LEU A 312 3.38 -5.49 25.66
CA LEU A 312 2.16 -4.81 25.16
C LEU A 312 0.93 -5.70 25.23
N ASN A 313 1.11 -7.01 25.05
CA ASN A 313 0.02 -7.99 25.00
C ASN A 313 -0.13 -8.79 26.31
N GLY A 314 0.78 -8.65 27.27
CA GLY A 314 0.93 -9.55 28.41
C GLY A 314 0.26 -9.14 29.73
N ARG A 315 -0.63 -8.14 29.76
CA ARG A 315 -1.30 -7.74 31.02
C ARG A 315 -2.51 -8.62 31.35
N ASP A 316 -2.25 -9.88 31.71
CA ASP A 316 -3.23 -10.78 32.33
C ASP A 316 -3.13 -10.87 33.87
N ASN A 317 -2.26 -10.09 34.52
CA ASN A 317 -2.07 -10.19 35.98
C ASN A 317 -2.72 -9.03 36.77
N GLU A 318 -3.87 -9.39 37.37
CA GLU A 318 -4.45 -8.89 38.64
C GLU A 318 -4.77 -7.38 38.80
N ALA A 319 -5.86 -6.90 38.15
CA ALA A 319 -6.71 -5.80 38.66
C ALA A 319 -8.10 -5.82 37.97
N PRO A 320 -9.18 -5.32 38.61
CA PRO A 320 -10.54 -5.51 38.11
C PRO A 320 -10.92 -4.45 37.06
N LEU A 321 -10.50 -4.66 35.81
CA LEU A 321 -11.05 -3.98 34.63
C LEU A 321 -11.42 -5.02 33.56
N LYS A 322 -12.22 -6.02 33.97
CA LYS A 322 -12.58 -7.18 33.15
C LYS A 322 -13.64 -6.91 32.07
N GLU A 323 -14.19 -5.71 31.99
CA GLU A 323 -15.29 -5.39 31.05
C GLU A 323 -14.87 -4.56 29.84
N SER A 324 -13.61 -4.12 29.73
CA SER A 324 -13.18 -3.24 28.62
C SER A 324 -11.90 -3.69 27.89
N LEU A 325 -11.41 -4.90 28.13
CA LEU A 325 -10.10 -5.38 27.66
C LEU A 325 -10.16 -6.57 26.68
N GLN A 326 -11.28 -6.74 25.97
CA GLN A 326 -11.31 -7.53 24.72
C GLN A 326 -10.73 -6.76 23.52
N ASP A 327 -10.38 -5.48 23.69
CA ASP A 327 -10.02 -4.55 22.61
C ASP A 327 -8.52 -4.22 22.50
N LEU A 328 -7.68 -4.85 23.34
CA LEU A 328 -6.23 -4.66 23.34
C LEU A 328 -5.58 -5.67 22.38
N ASP A 329 -5.88 -5.49 21.10
CA ASP A 329 -5.28 -6.23 19.99
C ASP A 329 -4.27 -5.29 19.31
N VAL A 330 -2.97 -5.54 19.51
CA VAL A 330 -1.99 -5.11 18.51
C VAL A 330 -2.29 -5.96 17.27
N SER A 331 -3.33 -5.55 16.55
CA SER A 331 -3.93 -6.31 15.46
C SER A 331 -3.03 -6.36 14.23
N SER A 332 -1.88 -5.66 14.24
CA SER A 332 -0.91 -5.61 13.16
C SER A 332 0.46 -5.12 13.66
N LEU A 333 1.47 -5.98 13.54
CA LEU A 333 2.88 -5.64 13.73
C LEU A 333 3.61 -5.77 12.38
N PHE A 334 4.26 -4.68 11.95
CA PHE A 334 5.06 -4.65 10.72
C PHE A 334 6.53 -4.55 11.08
N ILE A 335 7.33 -5.59 10.86
CA ILE A 335 8.77 -5.59 11.12
C ILE A 335 9.51 -5.93 9.82
N THR A 336 10.65 -5.27 9.58
CA THR A 336 11.62 -5.78 8.59
C THR A 336 12.83 -6.26 9.39
N PHE A 337 13.28 -7.48 9.12
CA PHE A 337 14.21 -8.24 9.98
C PHE A 337 15.41 -7.42 10.48
N PRO A 338 15.53 -7.17 11.80
CA PRO A 338 16.83 -6.93 12.40
C PRO A 338 17.60 -8.26 12.45
N ARG A 339 18.92 -8.24 12.26
CA ARG A 339 19.81 -9.42 12.35
C ARG A 339 19.72 -10.20 13.69
N ALA A 340 18.91 -9.73 14.65
CA ALA A 340 18.86 -10.20 16.03
C ALA A 340 17.68 -11.13 16.37
N PHE A 341 16.78 -11.47 15.43
CA PHE A 341 15.59 -12.30 15.74
C PHE A 341 15.92 -13.78 16.02
N GLU A 342 17.11 -14.27 15.65
CA GLU A 342 17.48 -15.70 15.65
C GLU A 342 17.63 -16.34 17.06
N LYS A 343 17.62 -15.57 18.16
CA LYS A 343 18.05 -16.13 19.47
C LYS A 343 17.05 -16.09 20.63
N THR A 344 15.93 -15.37 20.54
CA THR A 344 14.95 -15.28 21.65
C THR A 344 13.62 -14.73 21.16
N VAL A 345 12.62 -15.60 20.94
CA VAL A 345 11.22 -15.18 20.77
C VAL A 345 10.49 -15.51 22.06
N GLN A 346 10.14 -14.48 22.81
CA GLN A 346 9.17 -14.59 23.91
C GLN A 346 7.76 -14.67 23.30
N PRO A 347 6.84 -15.49 23.87
CA PRO A 347 5.52 -15.69 23.30
C PRO A 347 4.72 -14.37 23.27
N PHE A 348 4.07 -14.11 22.13
CA PHE A 348 3.18 -12.98 21.92
C PHE A 348 1.73 -13.49 22.03
N THR A 349 1.15 -13.42 23.22
CA THR A 349 -0.23 -13.87 23.46
C THR A 349 -1.21 -12.76 23.08
N GLY A 350 -1.52 -12.59 21.79
CA GLY A 350 -2.56 -11.63 21.37
C GLY A 350 -2.48 -11.14 19.93
N LEU A 351 -1.31 -11.23 19.29
CA LEU A 351 -1.12 -10.69 17.95
C LEU A 351 -1.91 -11.49 16.89
N THR A 352 -2.85 -10.83 16.22
CA THR A 352 -3.67 -11.46 15.16
C THR A 352 -3.09 -11.28 13.75
N ARG A 353 -2.20 -10.29 13.52
CA ARG A 353 -1.51 -10.10 12.23
C ARG A 353 -0.05 -9.74 12.43
N LEU A 354 0.78 -10.46 11.71
CA LEU A 354 2.22 -10.28 11.66
C LEU A 354 2.65 -10.15 10.21
N ILE A 355 3.23 -9.01 9.88
CA ILE A 355 3.83 -8.76 8.57
C ILE A 355 5.31 -8.55 8.80
N MET A 356 6.09 -9.59 8.53
CA MET A 356 7.55 -9.58 8.62
C MET A 356 8.14 -9.63 7.22
N ARG A 357 8.70 -8.51 6.75
CA ARG A 357 9.39 -8.51 5.47
C ARG A 357 10.88 -8.63 5.69
N ASP A 358 11.47 -9.75 5.34
CA ASP A 358 12.92 -9.88 5.43
C ASP A 358 13.59 -9.35 4.16
N ASN A 359 14.74 -8.71 4.34
CA ASN A 359 15.63 -8.35 3.24
C ASN A 359 16.89 -9.24 3.22
N SER A 360 17.08 -10.08 4.24
CA SER A 360 18.17 -11.02 4.39
C SER A 360 17.84 -12.34 3.70
N THR A 361 18.75 -12.83 2.88
CA THR A 361 18.60 -14.12 2.18
C THR A 361 19.04 -15.32 3.04
N LYS A 362 19.36 -15.11 4.32
CA LYS A 362 20.12 -16.08 5.12
C LYS A 362 19.29 -16.87 6.13
N ALA A 363 18.22 -16.29 6.69
CA ALA A 363 17.38 -17.02 7.63
C ALA A 363 16.43 -17.97 6.89
N SER A 364 16.46 -19.25 7.27
CA SER A 364 15.54 -20.26 6.76
C SER A 364 14.10 -19.91 7.17
N ALA A 365 13.14 -19.96 6.23
CA ALA A 365 11.73 -19.73 6.53
C ALA A 365 11.20 -20.69 7.62
N THR A 366 11.79 -21.88 7.64
CA THR A 366 11.58 -22.98 8.57
C THR A 366 11.76 -22.53 10.03
N ASP A 367 12.93 -21.99 10.40
CA ASP A 367 13.23 -21.58 11.78
C ASP A 367 12.32 -20.46 12.27
N MET A 368 12.06 -19.49 11.39
CA MET A 368 11.14 -18.39 11.66
C MET A 368 9.75 -18.91 11.98
N LEU A 369 9.26 -19.85 11.18
CA LEU A 369 7.93 -20.40 11.34
C LEU A 369 7.79 -21.23 12.62
N THR A 370 8.81 -22.00 13.01
CA THR A 370 8.82 -22.71 14.32
C THR A 370 8.71 -21.74 15.48
N ALA A 371 9.52 -20.68 15.45
CA ALA A 371 9.55 -19.68 16.51
C ALA A 371 8.21 -18.92 16.58
N ILE A 372 7.60 -18.62 15.43
CA ILE A 372 6.29 -17.97 15.34
C ILE A 372 5.18 -18.90 15.82
N ALA A 373 5.15 -20.16 15.36
CA ALA A 373 4.08 -21.10 15.68
C ALA A 373 3.98 -21.40 17.18
N SER A 374 5.11 -21.51 17.87
CA SER A 374 5.17 -21.68 19.32
C SER A 374 4.77 -20.42 20.10
N SER A 375 4.96 -19.24 19.51
CA SER A 375 4.81 -17.95 20.19
C SER A 375 3.48 -17.25 19.91
N LEU A 376 2.80 -17.58 18.82
CA LEU A 376 1.69 -16.79 18.24
C LEU A 376 0.49 -17.65 17.83
N PRO A 377 -0.18 -18.35 18.77
CA PRO A 377 -1.26 -19.28 18.45
C PRO A 377 -2.54 -18.61 17.91
N ASN A 378 -2.67 -17.29 18.07
CA ASN A 378 -3.84 -16.51 17.65
C ASN A 378 -3.68 -15.82 16.28
N LEU A 379 -2.60 -16.12 15.56
CA LEU A 379 -2.28 -15.44 14.31
C LEU A 379 -3.29 -15.78 13.21
N ILE A 380 -3.86 -14.75 12.59
CA ILE A 380 -4.80 -14.83 11.45
C ILE A 380 -4.04 -14.55 10.14
N THR A 381 -3.12 -13.59 10.13
CA THR A 381 -2.35 -13.21 8.95
C THR A 381 -0.86 -13.25 9.24
N LEU A 382 -0.11 -13.96 8.41
CA LEU A 382 1.35 -14.03 8.42
C LEU A 382 1.90 -13.73 7.03
N ASP A 383 2.66 -12.64 6.89
CA ASP A 383 3.38 -12.29 5.66
C ASP A 383 4.88 -12.30 5.97
N LEU A 384 5.61 -13.30 5.45
CA LEU A 384 7.07 -13.46 5.54
C LEU A 384 7.78 -13.07 4.23
N GLY A 385 7.10 -12.37 3.31
CA GLY A 385 7.57 -12.13 1.95
C GLY A 385 8.73 -11.13 1.80
N PHE A 386 9.52 -11.27 0.74
CA PHE A 386 10.61 -10.35 0.41
C PHE A 386 10.12 -9.04 -0.26
N LYS A 387 10.77 -7.91 0.08
CA LYS A 387 10.45 -6.60 -0.51
C LYS A 387 10.97 -6.39 -1.95
N LYS A 388 12.05 -7.09 -2.37
CA LYS A 388 12.66 -6.92 -3.70
C LYS A 388 12.75 -8.23 -4.47
N GLN A 389 11.96 -8.36 -5.55
CA GLN A 389 12.13 -9.43 -6.55
C GLN A 389 13.55 -9.47 -7.13
N GLU A 390 14.20 -8.32 -7.22
CA GLU A 390 15.56 -8.17 -7.73
C GLU A 390 16.58 -8.84 -6.80
N ALA A 391 16.40 -8.80 -5.48
CA ALA A 391 17.30 -9.50 -4.55
C ALA A 391 17.22 -11.03 -4.71
N ALA A 392 16.02 -11.58 -4.92
CA ALA A 392 15.83 -12.99 -5.23
C ALA A 392 16.48 -13.37 -6.58
N ARG A 393 16.35 -12.50 -7.60
CA ARG A 393 17.01 -12.69 -8.91
C ARG A 393 18.54 -12.57 -8.83
N THR A 394 19.07 -11.61 -8.07
CA THR A 394 20.51 -11.43 -7.86
C THR A 394 21.10 -12.62 -7.11
N TRP A 395 20.41 -13.13 -6.07
CA TRP A 395 20.79 -14.36 -5.37
C TRP A 395 20.84 -15.56 -6.31
N LEU A 396 19.79 -15.77 -7.12
CA LEU A 396 19.71 -16.79 -8.17
C LEU A 396 20.89 -16.70 -9.16
N SER A 397 21.22 -15.49 -9.62
CA SER A 397 22.33 -15.27 -10.56
C SER A 397 23.72 -15.48 -9.94
N ALA A 398 23.87 -15.21 -8.64
CA ALA A 398 25.15 -15.35 -7.93
C ALA A 398 25.45 -16.81 -7.52
N HIS A 399 24.42 -17.62 -7.25
CA HIS A 399 24.57 -19.01 -6.81
C HIS A 399 24.52 -20.04 -7.96
N GLN A 400 24.22 -19.63 -9.20
CA GLN A 400 24.33 -20.50 -10.38
C GLN A 400 25.79 -20.89 -10.74
N SER A 401 26.80 -20.31 -10.09
CA SER A 401 28.22 -20.50 -10.41
C SER A 401 29.13 -20.92 -9.25
N ALA A 402 28.61 -21.16 -8.04
CA ALA A 402 29.42 -21.60 -6.90
C ALA A 402 29.43 -23.14 -6.81
N PRO A 403 30.61 -23.79 -6.70
CA PRO A 403 30.68 -25.22 -6.40
C PRO A 403 30.17 -25.50 -4.99
N GLN A 404 29.47 -26.61 -4.84
CA GLN A 404 28.84 -27.10 -3.61
C GLN A 404 29.94 -27.40 -2.56
N GLU A 405 29.80 -26.84 -1.35
CA GLU A 405 30.39 -27.46 -0.16
C GLU A 405 29.42 -28.55 0.28
N ASP A 406 29.89 -29.80 0.33
CA ASP A 406 29.11 -30.96 0.75
C ASP A 406 28.80 -30.85 2.25
N ASP A 407 27.69 -30.19 2.59
CA ASP A 407 27.11 -30.18 3.94
C ASP A 407 26.23 -31.43 4.11
N GLU A 408 26.86 -32.61 4.06
CA GLU A 408 26.22 -33.88 4.46
C GLU A 408 26.13 -33.92 6.00
N GLY A 409 24.94 -33.63 6.57
CA GLY A 409 24.69 -34.06 7.96
C GLY A 409 23.74 -33.28 8.87
N CYS A 410 22.80 -32.47 8.36
CA CYS A 410 21.77 -31.88 9.22
C CYS A 410 20.37 -32.39 8.84
N GLU A 411 19.96 -33.54 9.41
CA GLU A 411 18.54 -33.83 9.63
C GLU A 411 18.00 -32.84 10.68
N GLU A 412 17.81 -31.57 10.28
CA GLU A 412 17.14 -30.60 11.13
C GLU A 412 15.70 -31.07 11.39
N ALA A 413 15.33 -31.10 12.67
CA ALA A 413 13.97 -31.40 13.09
C ALA A 413 13.04 -30.42 12.38
N ALA A 414 12.10 -30.94 11.60
CA ALA A 414 11.09 -30.12 10.97
C ALA A 414 10.40 -29.26 12.05
N PRO A 415 10.12 -27.98 11.80
CA PRO A 415 9.25 -27.13 12.61
C PRO A 415 7.96 -27.83 12.99
N SER A 416 7.10 -27.26 13.83
CA SER A 416 5.70 -27.65 13.84
C SER A 416 4.84 -26.42 13.66
N LEU A 417 4.09 -26.35 12.57
CA LEU A 417 3.06 -25.33 12.35
C LEU A 417 1.75 -25.62 13.11
N GLU A 418 1.68 -26.68 13.93
CA GLU A 418 0.45 -27.09 14.63
C GLU A 418 -0.13 -25.99 15.54
N GLY A 419 0.71 -25.07 16.03
CA GLY A 419 0.26 -23.92 16.82
C GLY A 419 -0.53 -22.86 16.04
N LEU A 420 -0.46 -22.85 14.69
CA LEU A 420 -1.07 -21.83 13.83
C LEU A 420 -2.46 -22.22 13.30
N GLY A 421 -3.23 -23.00 14.07
CA GLY A 421 -4.55 -23.49 13.64
C GLY A 421 -5.60 -22.40 13.31
N LYS A 422 -5.35 -21.13 13.65
CA LYS A 422 -6.21 -19.98 13.29
C LYS A 422 -5.78 -19.22 12.04
N LEU A 423 -4.65 -19.58 11.43
CA LEU A 423 -4.07 -18.84 10.31
C LEU A 423 -4.96 -18.94 9.07
N GLN A 424 -5.32 -17.78 8.52
CA GLN A 424 -6.15 -17.65 7.32
C GLN A 424 -5.36 -17.12 6.14
N HIS A 425 -4.33 -16.31 6.37
CA HIS A 425 -3.52 -15.72 5.31
C HIS A 425 -2.05 -16.01 5.57
N LEU A 426 -1.41 -16.70 4.62
CA LEU A 426 0.02 -17.01 4.65
C LEU A 426 0.67 -16.51 3.36
N CYS A 427 1.66 -15.64 3.48
CA CYS A 427 2.48 -15.17 2.37
C CYS A 427 3.94 -15.54 2.66
N LEU A 428 4.55 -16.36 1.80
CA LEU A 428 5.95 -16.79 1.88
C LEU A 428 6.72 -16.31 0.64
N GLN A 429 6.33 -15.16 0.09
CA GLN A 429 6.82 -14.69 -1.19
C GLN A 429 8.35 -14.56 -1.23
N GLY A 430 9.03 -15.22 -2.19
CA GLY A 430 10.48 -15.11 -2.39
C GLY A 430 11.35 -16.01 -1.50
N ARG A 431 10.75 -16.80 -0.59
CA ARG A 431 11.47 -17.65 0.38
C ARG A 431 11.87 -18.99 -0.21
N ASN A 432 12.96 -19.55 0.33
CA ASN A 432 13.30 -20.95 0.07
C ASN A 432 12.39 -21.84 0.91
N LEU A 433 11.64 -22.73 0.28
CA LEU A 433 10.69 -23.63 0.92
C LEU A 433 11.21 -25.06 0.84
N SER A 434 11.30 -25.73 1.99
CA SER A 434 11.55 -27.17 2.04
C SER A 434 10.25 -27.95 1.81
N GLU A 435 10.37 -29.20 1.38
CA GLU A 435 9.22 -30.11 1.25
C GLU A 435 8.54 -30.34 2.60
N GLN A 436 9.32 -30.44 3.67
CA GLN A 436 8.81 -30.56 5.04
C GLN A 436 7.93 -29.35 5.41
N LEU A 437 8.36 -28.12 5.09
CA LEU A 437 7.58 -26.93 5.38
C LEU A 437 6.26 -26.93 4.60
N LEU A 438 6.29 -27.32 3.33
CA LEU A 438 5.05 -27.47 2.55
C LEU A 438 4.11 -28.49 3.18
N ALA A 439 4.61 -29.65 3.61
CA ALA A 439 3.80 -30.66 4.30
C ALA A 439 3.12 -30.09 5.56
N GLN A 440 3.79 -29.18 6.27
CA GLN A 440 3.23 -28.53 7.45
C GLN A 440 2.12 -27.54 7.14
N ILE A 441 2.26 -26.79 6.03
CA ILE A 441 1.24 -25.83 5.59
C ILE A 441 -0.10 -26.54 5.35
N LEU A 442 -0.07 -27.83 5.02
CA LEU A 442 -1.26 -28.65 4.81
C LEU A 442 -2.09 -28.86 6.08
N HIS A 443 -1.46 -28.78 7.25
CA HIS A 443 -2.17 -28.88 8.53
C HIS A 443 -2.95 -27.60 8.86
N LEU A 444 -2.76 -26.52 8.11
CA LEU A 444 -3.47 -25.24 8.27
C LEU A 444 -4.85 -25.30 7.60
N SER A 445 -5.76 -26.10 8.16
CA SER A 445 -7.10 -26.33 7.61
C SER A 445 -7.96 -25.08 7.38
N ARG A 446 -7.66 -23.96 8.07
CA ARG A 446 -8.39 -22.69 7.95
C ARG A 446 -7.78 -21.71 6.95
N LEU A 447 -6.77 -22.14 6.19
CA LEU A 447 -6.04 -21.26 5.28
C LEU A 447 -6.94 -20.84 4.11
N VAL A 448 -7.18 -19.54 3.99
CA VAL A 448 -8.01 -18.90 2.96
C VAL A 448 -7.16 -18.34 1.83
N THR A 449 -5.97 -17.82 2.14
CA THR A 449 -5.04 -17.25 1.17
C THR A 449 -3.64 -17.80 1.38
N LEU A 450 -3.05 -18.31 0.30
CA LEU A 450 -1.68 -18.77 0.25
C LEU A 450 -0.95 -18.09 -0.91
N ASP A 451 0.07 -17.28 -0.60
CA ASP A 451 0.94 -16.62 -1.58
C ASP A 451 2.37 -17.17 -1.47
N LEU A 452 2.73 -18.00 -2.44
CA LEU A 452 4.07 -18.58 -2.64
C LEU A 452 4.80 -17.91 -3.82
N GLY A 453 4.40 -16.70 -4.23
CA GLY A 453 5.01 -16.02 -5.36
C GLY A 453 6.52 -15.87 -5.19
N ASN A 454 7.30 -16.09 -6.24
CA ASN A 454 8.77 -16.06 -6.24
C ASN A 454 9.44 -16.98 -5.20
N ALA A 455 8.72 -17.85 -4.49
CA ALA A 455 9.34 -18.78 -3.57
C ALA A 455 10.29 -19.68 -4.36
N LEU A 456 11.50 -19.81 -3.82
CA LEU A 456 12.49 -20.77 -4.28
C LEU A 456 12.21 -22.08 -3.54
N TYR A 457 12.46 -23.20 -4.16
CA TYR A 457 12.44 -24.50 -3.48
C TYR A 457 13.88 -24.96 -3.41
N ASP A 458 14.29 -25.54 -2.28
CA ASP A 458 15.69 -25.83 -2.05
C ASP A 458 16.10 -26.97 -2.98
N GLY A 459 16.81 -26.62 -4.06
CA GLY A 459 17.09 -27.53 -5.17
C GLY A 459 17.34 -26.77 -6.48
N ILE A 460 18.49 -27.00 -7.08
CA ILE A 460 18.98 -26.33 -8.29
C ILE A 460 17.96 -26.42 -9.44
N CYS A 461 17.88 -25.32 -10.20
CA CYS A 461 17.01 -25.02 -11.36
C CYS A 461 16.78 -26.08 -12.46
N HIS A 462 17.28 -27.30 -12.32
CA HIS A 462 17.10 -28.37 -13.29
C HIS A 462 16.42 -29.64 -12.74
N ASP A 463 16.42 -29.87 -11.42
CA ASP A 463 15.80 -31.06 -10.80
C ASP A 463 14.50 -30.75 -10.03
N PHE A 464 13.90 -29.58 -10.31
CA PHE A 464 12.58 -29.16 -9.80
C PHE A 464 11.41 -30.12 -10.14
N CYS A 465 11.66 -31.19 -10.88
CA CYS A 465 10.70 -32.25 -11.16
C CYS A 465 10.46 -33.21 -9.97
N HIS A 466 11.23 -33.09 -8.87
CA HIS A 466 11.22 -34.08 -7.79
C HIS A 466 10.51 -33.65 -6.50
N MET A 467 9.90 -32.47 -6.42
CA MET A 467 8.86 -32.30 -5.41
C MET A 467 7.82 -33.39 -5.66
N HIS A 468 7.64 -34.30 -4.70
CA HIS A 468 6.77 -35.45 -4.90
C HIS A 468 5.39 -34.93 -5.25
N ALA A 469 4.78 -35.53 -6.29
CA ALA A 469 3.43 -35.18 -6.70
C ALA A 469 2.43 -35.23 -5.54
N ASP A 470 2.75 -36.03 -4.52
CA ASP A 470 1.99 -36.18 -3.30
C ASP A 470 1.96 -34.91 -2.44
N SER A 471 3.05 -34.14 -2.39
CA SER A 471 3.12 -32.88 -1.62
C SER A 471 2.19 -31.80 -2.20
N TRP A 472 2.06 -31.73 -3.52
CA TRP A 472 1.12 -30.83 -4.19
C TRP A 472 -0.32 -31.31 -4.17
N LYS A 473 -0.54 -32.62 -4.35
CA LYS A 473 -1.86 -33.24 -4.11
C LYS A 473 -2.39 -32.89 -2.74
N ALA A 474 -1.52 -32.93 -1.75
CA ALA A 474 -1.91 -32.64 -0.40
C ALA A 474 -2.16 -31.14 -0.19
N LEU A 475 -1.52 -30.22 -0.94
CA LEU A 475 -1.90 -28.80 -0.99
C LEU A 475 -3.35 -28.58 -1.47
N PHE A 476 -3.81 -29.42 -2.40
CA PHE A 476 -5.21 -29.39 -2.85
C PHE A 476 -6.21 -29.97 -1.84
N SER A 477 -5.76 -30.45 -0.68
CA SER A 477 -6.64 -30.81 0.45
C SER A 477 -7.07 -29.61 1.31
N LEU A 478 -6.54 -28.41 1.03
CA LEU A 478 -6.92 -27.16 1.70
C LEU A 478 -8.31 -26.67 1.23
N HIS A 479 -9.37 -27.33 1.65
CA HIS A 479 -10.74 -27.09 1.16
C HIS A 479 -11.29 -25.66 1.36
N ASP A 480 -10.71 -24.88 2.28
CA ASP A 480 -11.07 -23.48 2.54
C ASP A 480 -10.26 -22.46 1.73
N LEU A 481 -9.30 -22.92 0.91
CA LEU A 481 -8.43 -22.04 0.13
C LEU A 481 -9.22 -21.33 -0.98
N ARG A 482 -9.27 -20.00 -0.90
CA ARG A 482 -9.94 -19.13 -1.89
C ARG A 482 -8.97 -18.45 -2.83
N ARG A 483 -7.76 -18.16 -2.37
CA ARG A 483 -6.76 -17.42 -3.14
C ARG A 483 -5.45 -18.16 -3.08
N PHE A 484 -4.97 -18.57 -4.24
CA PHE A 484 -3.67 -19.20 -4.38
C PHE A 484 -2.82 -18.42 -5.39
N ARG A 485 -1.62 -18.04 -4.96
CA ARG A 485 -0.62 -17.46 -5.84
C ARG A 485 0.67 -18.26 -5.74
N SER A 486 1.27 -18.58 -6.87
CA SER A 486 2.62 -19.16 -6.93
C SER A 486 3.34 -18.68 -8.19
N THR A 487 4.66 -18.60 -8.17
CA THR A 487 5.42 -18.44 -9.43
C THR A 487 5.71 -19.75 -10.13
N TRP A 488 5.70 -20.85 -9.39
CA TRP A 488 6.09 -22.14 -9.91
C TRP A 488 5.09 -23.19 -9.46
N LEU A 489 4.50 -23.85 -10.44
CA LEU A 489 3.85 -25.14 -10.23
C LEU A 489 4.79 -26.24 -10.74
N PRO A 490 4.77 -27.41 -10.08
CA PRO A 490 5.53 -28.59 -10.46
C PRO A 490 5.05 -29.12 -11.83
N GLY A 491 5.85 -30.03 -12.40
CA GLY A 491 5.64 -30.61 -13.72
C GLY A 491 4.36 -31.41 -13.93
N GLU A 492 4.28 -32.07 -15.09
CA GLU A 492 3.05 -32.65 -15.67
C GLU A 492 2.20 -33.50 -14.70
N GLY A 493 0.87 -33.33 -14.75
CA GLY A 493 -0.11 -34.26 -14.18
C GLY A 493 -0.85 -33.80 -12.92
N GLN A 494 -0.33 -32.80 -12.20
CA GLN A 494 -0.81 -32.50 -10.83
C GLN A 494 -1.97 -31.50 -10.77
N LEU A 495 -2.22 -30.75 -11.85
CA LEU A 495 -3.33 -29.80 -11.93
C LEU A 495 -4.71 -30.46 -12.01
N ALA A 496 -4.80 -31.78 -12.27
CA ALA A 496 -6.08 -32.48 -12.24
C ALA A 496 -6.71 -32.42 -10.84
N ASP A 497 -5.87 -32.45 -9.81
CA ASP A 497 -6.29 -32.46 -8.40
C ASP A 497 -6.75 -31.08 -7.91
N ILE A 498 -6.59 -30.01 -8.71
CA ILE A 498 -7.08 -28.67 -8.34
C ILE A 498 -8.59 -28.65 -8.12
N GLN A 499 -9.33 -29.57 -8.75
CA GLN A 499 -10.78 -29.74 -8.56
C GLN A 499 -11.17 -29.97 -7.09
N CYS A 500 -10.23 -30.41 -6.25
CA CYS A 500 -10.41 -30.58 -4.81
C CYS A 500 -10.49 -29.25 -4.03
N LEU A 501 -10.30 -28.11 -4.68
CA LEU A 501 -10.42 -26.76 -4.12
C LEU A 501 -11.74 -26.08 -4.55
N PRO A 502 -12.91 -26.50 -4.04
CA PRO A 502 -14.21 -26.01 -4.52
C PRO A 502 -14.43 -24.51 -4.30
N LYS A 503 -13.71 -23.90 -3.34
CA LYS A 503 -13.83 -22.48 -2.97
C LYS A 503 -12.80 -21.58 -3.65
N LEU A 504 -11.98 -22.11 -4.57
CA LEU A 504 -10.91 -21.32 -5.20
C LEU A 504 -11.50 -20.22 -6.10
N GLU A 505 -11.36 -18.97 -5.67
CA GLU A 505 -11.84 -17.77 -6.38
C GLU A 505 -10.77 -17.16 -7.28
N LEU A 506 -9.52 -17.18 -6.83
CA LEU A 506 -8.37 -16.60 -7.53
C LEU A 506 -7.22 -17.60 -7.60
N PHE A 507 -6.78 -17.86 -8.83
CA PHE A 507 -5.60 -18.66 -9.13
C PHE A 507 -4.63 -17.81 -9.96
N ASP A 508 -3.55 -17.35 -9.33
CA ASP A 508 -2.53 -16.52 -9.99
C ASP A 508 -1.20 -17.27 -10.04
N VAL A 509 -0.82 -17.73 -11.23
CA VAL A 509 0.42 -18.46 -11.41
C VAL A 509 1.34 -17.74 -12.39
N VAL A 510 2.54 -17.41 -11.90
CA VAL A 510 3.49 -16.52 -12.57
C VAL A 510 4.70 -17.30 -13.08
N GLY A 511 4.62 -17.83 -14.29
CA GLY A 511 5.72 -18.54 -14.95
C GLY A 511 5.76 -20.04 -14.66
N GLY A 512 6.85 -20.67 -15.10
CA GLY A 512 7.15 -22.10 -14.90
C GLY A 512 6.88 -23.01 -16.11
N PRO A 513 7.55 -24.18 -16.18
CA PRO A 513 7.47 -25.12 -17.29
C PRO A 513 6.09 -25.78 -17.43
N TRP A 514 5.31 -25.84 -16.35
CA TRP A 514 3.95 -26.40 -16.36
C TRP A 514 3.02 -25.66 -17.35
N LEU A 515 3.19 -24.34 -17.54
CA LEU A 515 2.42 -23.56 -18.52
C LEU A 515 2.60 -24.11 -19.94
N ASN A 516 3.80 -24.59 -20.26
CA ASN A 516 4.12 -25.13 -21.59
C ASN A 516 3.45 -26.49 -21.81
N ASN A 517 3.14 -27.20 -20.72
CA ASN A 517 2.59 -28.55 -20.72
C ASN A 517 1.12 -28.60 -20.29
N LEU A 518 0.41 -27.47 -20.30
CA LEU A 518 -1.03 -27.44 -20.06
C LEU A 518 -1.76 -28.26 -21.12
N ARG A 519 -2.33 -29.40 -20.70
CA ARG A 519 -3.16 -30.28 -21.53
C ARG A 519 -4.64 -29.90 -21.41
N SER A 520 -5.46 -30.39 -22.32
CA SER A 520 -6.92 -30.20 -22.28
C SER A 520 -7.54 -30.63 -20.94
N SER A 521 -7.01 -31.67 -20.29
CA SER A 521 -7.46 -32.12 -18.98
C SER A 521 -7.25 -31.08 -17.87
N ASN A 522 -6.20 -30.27 -17.93
CA ASN A 522 -5.95 -29.21 -16.95
C ASN A 522 -6.96 -28.07 -17.09
N TRP A 523 -7.31 -27.72 -18.33
CA TRP A 523 -8.35 -26.72 -18.59
C TRP A 523 -9.73 -27.19 -18.15
N VAL A 524 -10.05 -28.46 -18.39
CA VAL A 524 -11.30 -29.07 -17.88
C VAL A 524 -11.34 -29.02 -16.35
N ALA A 525 -10.21 -29.29 -15.68
CA ALA A 525 -10.12 -29.21 -14.23
C ALA A 525 -10.33 -27.78 -13.69
N LEU A 526 -9.69 -26.78 -14.31
CA LEU A 526 -9.89 -25.38 -13.95
C LEU A 526 -11.31 -24.89 -14.23
N ALA A 527 -11.90 -25.30 -15.35
CA ALA A 527 -13.29 -24.99 -15.71
C ALA A 527 -14.30 -25.62 -14.75
N GLY A 528 -13.95 -26.76 -14.15
CA GLY A 528 -14.78 -27.45 -13.15
C GLY A 528 -14.85 -26.74 -11.80
N LEU A 529 -14.05 -25.69 -11.56
CA LEU A 529 -14.04 -24.96 -10.29
C LEU A 529 -15.25 -24.02 -10.17
N PRO A 530 -16.16 -24.28 -9.21
CA PRO A 530 -17.44 -23.59 -9.14
C PRO A 530 -17.36 -22.20 -8.52
N GLU A 531 -16.20 -21.71 -8.09
CA GLU A 531 -16.03 -20.34 -7.59
C GLU A 531 -14.92 -19.56 -8.31
N LEU A 532 -14.24 -20.16 -9.29
CA LEU A 532 -13.11 -19.52 -9.96
C LEU A 532 -13.58 -18.31 -10.77
N ALA A 533 -13.21 -17.13 -10.28
CA ALA A 533 -13.57 -15.84 -10.84
C ALA A 533 -12.38 -15.17 -11.54
N CYS A 534 -11.15 -15.47 -11.11
CA CYS A 534 -9.94 -14.89 -11.68
C CYS A 534 -8.87 -15.96 -11.91
N LEU A 535 -8.44 -16.10 -13.16
CA LEU A 535 -7.29 -16.89 -13.57
C LEU A 535 -6.23 -15.95 -14.15
N SER A 536 -5.14 -15.75 -13.41
CA SER A 536 -4.00 -14.96 -13.87
C SER A 536 -2.85 -15.87 -14.22
N LEU A 537 -2.44 -15.86 -15.49
CA LEU A 537 -1.29 -16.61 -15.99
C LEU A 537 -0.28 -15.60 -16.50
N GLN A 538 0.84 -15.46 -15.78
CA GLN A 538 1.87 -14.51 -16.14
C GLN A 538 3.08 -15.21 -16.75
N ASN A 539 3.69 -14.56 -17.73
CA ASN A 539 4.92 -14.99 -18.41
C ASN A 539 4.89 -16.41 -19.01
N PRO A 540 3.88 -16.76 -19.84
CA PRO A 540 3.87 -18.02 -20.59
C PRO A 540 4.87 -17.96 -21.74
N MET A 541 6.16 -17.97 -21.42
CA MET A 541 7.25 -17.80 -22.41
C MET A 541 7.24 -18.89 -23.50
N ARG A 542 6.50 -19.99 -23.33
CA ARG A 542 6.30 -21.02 -24.37
C ARG A 542 4.93 -21.71 -24.30
N LEU A 543 3.83 -20.97 -24.15
CA LEU A 543 2.54 -21.56 -24.52
C LEU A 543 2.61 -21.92 -26.01
N SER A 544 2.75 -23.21 -26.31
CA SER A 544 2.76 -23.66 -27.69
C SER A 544 1.43 -23.31 -28.35
N ASN A 545 1.41 -23.08 -29.66
CA ASN A 545 0.17 -22.91 -30.40
C ASN A 545 -0.79 -24.11 -30.21
N GLN A 546 -0.25 -25.30 -29.92
CA GLN A 546 -1.05 -26.47 -29.54
C GLN A 546 -1.71 -26.30 -28.16
N SER A 547 -1.00 -25.77 -27.17
CA SER A 547 -1.54 -25.50 -25.82
C SER A 547 -2.67 -24.46 -25.88
N LEU A 548 -2.47 -23.37 -26.64
CA LEU A 548 -3.52 -22.38 -26.89
C LEU A 548 -4.69 -22.92 -27.75
N ALA A 549 -4.41 -23.78 -28.74
CA ALA A 549 -5.46 -24.39 -29.55
C ALA A 549 -6.27 -25.44 -28.77
N SER A 550 -5.66 -26.07 -27.75
CA SER A 550 -6.34 -27.00 -26.84
C SER A 550 -7.23 -26.30 -25.80
N LEU A 551 -7.10 -24.98 -25.68
CA LEU A 551 -7.90 -24.13 -24.82
C LEU A 551 -9.31 -24.04 -25.40
N ASN A 552 -10.18 -24.95 -24.97
CA ASN A 552 -11.59 -24.92 -25.34
C ASN A 552 -12.26 -23.76 -24.59
N MET A 553 -12.18 -22.56 -25.15
CA MET A 553 -12.76 -21.33 -24.56
C MET A 553 -14.25 -21.47 -24.23
N LYS A 554 -14.97 -22.32 -24.97
CA LYS A 554 -16.41 -22.60 -24.71
C LYS A 554 -16.65 -23.40 -23.42
N ALA A 555 -15.61 -24.02 -22.86
CA ALA A 555 -15.72 -24.76 -21.61
C ALA A 555 -15.46 -23.86 -20.38
N LEU A 556 -14.95 -22.64 -20.55
CA LEU A 556 -14.70 -21.74 -19.43
C LEU A 556 -16.02 -21.10 -18.95
N PRO A 557 -16.25 -20.98 -17.64
CA PRO A 557 -17.42 -20.28 -17.12
C PRO A 557 -17.47 -18.82 -17.58
N ASP A 558 -18.65 -18.30 -17.93
CA ASP A 558 -18.85 -16.91 -18.38
C ASP A 558 -18.36 -15.85 -17.39
N ARG A 559 -18.26 -16.21 -16.10
CA ARG A 559 -17.77 -15.33 -15.02
C ARG A 559 -16.25 -15.25 -14.91
N LEU A 560 -15.50 -16.10 -15.61
CA LEU A 560 -14.06 -16.21 -15.45
C LEU A 560 -13.34 -15.02 -16.09
N GLN A 561 -12.66 -14.22 -15.28
CA GLN A 561 -11.73 -13.21 -15.77
C GLN A 561 -10.37 -13.86 -16.02
N LEU A 562 -10.01 -14.00 -17.30
CA LEU A 562 -8.69 -14.49 -17.70
C LEU A 562 -7.74 -13.30 -17.90
N ALA A 563 -6.72 -13.20 -17.04
CA ALA A 563 -5.64 -12.24 -17.18
C ALA A 563 -4.38 -12.94 -17.69
N LEU A 564 -4.11 -12.84 -18.99
CA LEU A 564 -2.84 -13.25 -19.57
C LEU A 564 -1.87 -12.06 -19.53
N ARG A 565 -0.86 -12.13 -18.67
CA ARG A 565 0.19 -11.09 -18.63
C ARG A 565 1.44 -11.60 -19.32
N TYR A 566 1.73 -11.07 -20.50
CA TYR A 566 2.98 -11.33 -21.18
C TYR A 566 4.07 -10.42 -20.61
N GLY A 567 5.12 -11.01 -20.03
CA GLY A 567 6.37 -10.29 -19.80
C GLY A 567 7.07 -10.18 -21.15
N LEU A 568 7.13 -8.98 -21.73
CA LEU A 568 7.95 -8.74 -22.91
C LEU A 568 9.42 -8.78 -22.47
N ASP A 569 10.08 -9.91 -22.70
CA ASP A 569 11.54 -9.97 -22.62
C ASP A 569 12.11 -9.30 -23.88
N TYR A 570 12.56 -8.05 -23.75
CA TYR A 570 13.07 -7.20 -24.84
C TYR A 570 14.29 -7.79 -25.59
N ARG A 571 14.82 -8.95 -25.17
CA ARG A 571 16.03 -9.55 -25.76
C ARG A 571 15.78 -10.40 -27.01
N ALA A 572 14.55 -10.75 -27.34
CA ALA A 572 14.23 -11.48 -28.56
C ALA A 572 13.13 -10.77 -29.35
N GLY A 573 13.49 -10.06 -30.42
CA GLY A 573 12.57 -9.29 -31.28
C GLY A 573 11.56 -10.11 -32.08
N ALA A 574 10.92 -11.10 -31.48
CA ALA A 574 9.84 -11.87 -32.09
C ALA A 574 8.51 -11.12 -31.91
N PRO A 575 7.85 -10.67 -32.99
CA PRO A 575 6.56 -10.00 -32.89
C PRO A 575 5.50 -10.96 -32.34
N ILE A 576 4.64 -10.46 -31.43
CA ILE A 576 3.41 -11.15 -31.02
C ILE A 576 2.58 -11.35 -32.30
N ARG A 577 2.31 -12.62 -32.66
CA ARG A 577 1.55 -12.92 -33.87
C ARG A 577 0.09 -12.49 -33.73
N ALA A 578 -0.44 -11.83 -34.77
CA ALA A 578 -1.80 -11.31 -34.83
C ALA A 578 -2.90 -12.41 -34.81
N ASP A 579 -2.55 -13.67 -35.06
CA ASP A 579 -3.47 -14.81 -35.06
C ASP A 579 -4.03 -15.12 -33.66
N ILE A 580 -3.30 -14.78 -32.59
CA ILE A 580 -3.73 -14.94 -31.19
C ILE A 580 -4.95 -14.06 -30.87
N PHE A 581 -5.03 -12.84 -31.43
CA PHE A 581 -6.11 -11.89 -31.15
C PHE A 581 -7.41 -12.22 -31.90
N SER A 582 -7.32 -12.91 -33.04
CA SER A 582 -8.48 -13.23 -33.89
C SER A 582 -9.42 -14.31 -33.33
N ARG A 583 -9.04 -14.97 -32.22
CA ARG A 583 -9.77 -16.12 -31.65
C ARG A 583 -10.44 -15.83 -30.31
N ILE A 584 -10.45 -14.58 -29.86
CA ILE A 584 -11.02 -14.17 -28.57
C ILE A 584 -12.43 -13.62 -28.84
N ASP A 585 -13.45 -14.38 -28.46
CA ASP A 585 -14.86 -13.96 -28.54
C ASP A 585 -15.15 -12.78 -27.57
N ASP A 586 -16.18 -11.99 -27.89
CA ASP A 586 -16.60 -10.71 -27.30
C ASP A 586 -16.88 -10.69 -25.77
N GLY A 587 -16.66 -11.78 -25.05
CA GLY A 587 -16.92 -11.92 -23.61
C GLY A 587 -15.72 -11.69 -22.68
N LEU A 588 -14.48 -11.64 -23.19
CA LEU A 588 -13.28 -11.55 -22.35
C LEU A 588 -12.71 -10.15 -22.20
N ARG A 589 -12.56 -9.70 -20.95
CA ARG A 589 -11.76 -8.52 -20.61
C ARG A 589 -10.29 -8.90 -20.51
N MET A 590 -9.56 -8.77 -21.61
CA MET A 590 -8.11 -8.79 -21.59
C MET A 590 -7.60 -7.48 -20.97
N ILE A 591 -7.03 -7.55 -19.77
CA ILE A 591 -6.36 -6.41 -19.14
C ILE A 591 -4.90 -6.40 -19.59
N ILE A 592 -4.61 -5.63 -20.64
CA ILE A 592 -3.25 -5.34 -21.05
C ILE A 592 -2.75 -4.18 -20.17
N PRO A 593 -1.70 -4.35 -19.35
CA PRO A 593 -1.11 -3.25 -18.62
C PRO A 593 -0.59 -2.21 -19.63
N SER A 594 -0.96 -0.93 -19.45
CA SER A 594 -0.40 0.15 -20.26
C SER A 594 1.10 0.29 -19.97
N CYS A 595 1.95 -0.21 -20.86
CA CYS A 595 3.35 0.15 -20.86
C CYS A 595 3.48 1.53 -21.51
N GLN A 596 4.00 2.51 -20.77
CA GLN A 596 4.56 3.71 -21.38
C GLN A 596 5.86 3.33 -22.08
N GLY A 597 5.92 3.48 -23.40
CA GLY A 597 7.12 3.31 -24.21
C GLY A 597 6.81 2.74 -25.60
N SER A 598 6.88 3.64 -26.60
CA SER A 598 6.76 3.49 -28.07
C SER A 598 6.25 2.15 -28.65
#